data_AF-A0A257QHY4-F1
#
_entry.id   AF-A0A257QHY4-F1
#
_cell.length_a   1.000
_cell.length_b   1.000
_cell.length_c   1.000
_cell.angle_alpha   90.00
_cell.angle_beta   90.00
_cell.angle_gamma   90.00
#
_symmetry.space_group_name_H-M   'P 1'
#
loop_
_entity.id
_entity.type
_entity.pdbx_description
1 polymer ?
#
loop_
_entity_poly.entity_id
_entity_poly.type
_entity_poly.pdbx_seq_one_letter_code
_entity_poly.pdbx_strand_id
1 'polypeptide(L)'
;MGRGTTPIQAALGYAWFVGLAGAETLQTITTVNAATFSAPLATGNQAATAITTDNSRNANLAFDGLLTTALNPANNAYVKDLAGAFLTSSSRGSVNEIDVMLKSMWDNSRLSPTVMYVNSQEQQNITNKVLNGTSGSLLRQNIALGEPGAVVAGNVVSHYYNPFALDGGVMIPILLHPDVPAGCIIAWADNLPAQYQSNEVPNVCEMHVRQDWQEIEWPLVTRSYQHGTYVEETLAVYAPFAMSILKNVGNG
;
A
#
# COMPACT_ATOMS: atom_id res chain seq x y z
N MET A 1 -19.08 -21.63 -3.07
CA MET A 1 -18.47 -21.75 -4.42
C MET A 1 -17.44 -20.64 -4.59
N GLY A 2 -16.21 -20.95 -5.00
CA GLY A 2 -15.18 -19.93 -5.26
C GLY A 2 -15.33 -19.31 -6.65
N ARG A 3 -15.14 -18.00 -6.77
CA ARG A 3 -15.11 -17.27 -8.05
C ARG A 3 -13.86 -16.38 -8.08
N GLY A 4 -13.27 -16.23 -9.26
CA GLY A 4 -12.08 -15.41 -9.50
C GLY A 4 -12.22 -14.61 -10.79
N THR A 5 -11.49 -13.50 -10.88
CA THR A 5 -11.41 -12.66 -12.09
C THR A 5 -9.95 -12.34 -12.40
N THR A 6 -9.65 -12.03 -13.66
CA THR A 6 -8.30 -11.57 -14.04
C THR A 6 -8.05 -10.20 -13.39
N PRO A 7 -6.96 -10.04 -12.62
CA PRO A 7 -6.67 -8.77 -11.97
C PRO A 7 -6.26 -7.71 -13.00
N ILE A 8 -6.72 -6.47 -12.77
CA ILE A 8 -6.35 -5.27 -13.54
C ILE A 8 -5.39 -4.45 -12.68
N GLN A 9 -4.31 -3.90 -13.25
CA GLN A 9 -3.26 -3.21 -12.50
C GLN A 9 -3.80 -2.17 -11.51
N ALA A 10 -4.67 -1.27 -11.95
CA ALA A 10 -5.23 -0.20 -11.12
C ALA A 10 -6.34 -0.64 -10.13
N ALA A 11 -6.77 -1.90 -10.13
CA ALA A 11 -7.81 -2.39 -9.22
C ALA A 11 -7.22 -2.83 -7.87
N LEU A 12 -7.67 -2.21 -6.78
CA LEU A 12 -7.30 -2.56 -5.39
C LEU A 12 -8.45 -3.20 -4.59
N GLY A 13 -9.64 -3.27 -5.18
CA GLY A 13 -10.84 -3.87 -4.58
C GLY A 13 -11.80 -4.39 -5.65
N TYR A 14 -12.57 -5.40 -5.28
CA TYR A 14 -13.48 -6.14 -6.15
C TYR A 14 -14.84 -6.27 -5.46
N ALA A 15 -15.88 -5.73 -6.08
CA ALA A 15 -17.26 -5.92 -5.65
C ALA A 15 -17.88 -7.10 -6.41
N TRP A 16 -18.45 -8.06 -5.67
CA TRP A 16 -19.00 -9.28 -6.25
C TRP A 16 -20.52 -9.26 -6.25
N PHE A 17 -21.10 -9.26 -7.46
CA PHE A 17 -22.53 -9.38 -7.68
C PHE A 17 -22.85 -10.81 -8.09
N VAL A 18 -23.78 -11.46 -7.39
CA VAL A 18 -24.17 -12.85 -7.64
C VAL A 18 -25.68 -12.95 -7.64
N GLY A 19 -26.23 -13.69 -8.59
CA GLY A 19 -27.66 -13.95 -8.71
C GLY A 19 -28.01 -14.57 -10.05
N LEU A 20 -29.31 -14.59 -10.34
CA LEU A 20 -29.79 -14.86 -11.70
C LEU A 20 -29.40 -13.71 -12.62
N ALA A 21 -29.19 -14.02 -13.90
CA ALA A 21 -28.84 -13.02 -14.90
C ALA A 21 -29.84 -11.85 -14.89
N GLY A 22 -29.37 -10.63 -14.65
CA GLY A 22 -30.18 -9.42 -14.58
C GLY A 22 -30.84 -9.15 -13.22
N ALA A 23 -30.60 -10.01 -12.23
CA ALA A 23 -31.07 -9.88 -10.85
C ALA A 23 -29.95 -10.13 -9.83
N GLU A 24 -28.70 -9.90 -10.24
CA GLU A 24 -27.54 -10.03 -9.37
C GLU A 24 -27.54 -8.96 -8.29
N THR A 25 -27.18 -9.35 -7.08
CA THR A 25 -27.08 -8.45 -5.92
C THR A 25 -25.68 -8.53 -5.34
N LEU A 26 -25.22 -7.42 -4.74
CA LEU A 26 -23.93 -7.36 -4.07
C LEU A 26 -23.89 -8.42 -2.95
N GLN A 27 -22.84 -9.24 -2.93
CA GLN A 27 -22.67 -10.27 -1.91
C GLN A 27 -21.48 -9.98 -0.99
N THR A 28 -20.36 -9.55 -1.56
CA THR A 28 -19.16 -9.23 -0.78
C THR A 28 -18.24 -8.30 -1.56
N ILE A 29 -17.36 -7.61 -0.84
CA ILE A 29 -16.29 -6.79 -1.40
C ILE A 29 -14.97 -7.36 -0.86
N THR A 30 -14.04 -7.67 -1.75
CA THR A 30 -12.73 -8.22 -1.40
C THR A 30 -11.62 -7.32 -1.92
N THR A 31 -10.48 -7.30 -1.24
CA THR A 31 -9.25 -6.65 -1.75
C THR A 31 -8.45 -7.56 -2.67
N VAL A 32 -8.82 -8.85 -2.71
CA VAL A 32 -8.25 -9.84 -3.62
C VAL A 32 -9.18 -10.18 -4.78
N ASN A 33 -8.63 -10.61 -5.91
CA ASN A 33 -9.38 -10.94 -7.14
C ASN A 33 -10.17 -12.26 -7.08
N ALA A 34 -10.49 -12.75 -5.88
CA ALA A 34 -11.29 -13.94 -5.65
C ALA A 34 -12.22 -13.77 -4.45
N ALA A 35 -13.36 -14.46 -4.49
CA ALA A 35 -14.30 -14.54 -3.38
C ALA A 35 -14.93 -15.92 -3.25
N THR A 36 -15.29 -16.27 -2.02
CA THR A 36 -16.06 -17.48 -1.71
C THR A 36 -17.42 -17.08 -1.15
N PHE A 37 -18.46 -17.78 -1.61
CA PHE A 37 -19.83 -17.56 -1.17
C PHE A 37 -20.40 -18.80 -0.50
N SER A 38 -21.12 -18.60 0.60
CA SER A 38 -21.98 -19.59 1.24
C SER A 38 -23.43 -19.42 0.76
N ALA A 39 -24.17 -20.52 0.67
CA ALA A 39 -25.61 -20.46 0.48
C ALA A 39 -26.31 -20.46 1.86
N PRO A 40 -27.44 -19.74 2.03
CA PRO A 40 -28.12 -18.89 1.04
C PRO A 40 -27.38 -17.56 0.80
N LEU A 41 -27.59 -16.95 -0.37
CA LEU A 41 -27.06 -15.63 -0.70
C LEU A 41 -27.77 -14.54 0.13
N ALA A 42 -27.06 -13.46 0.42
CA ALA A 42 -27.62 -12.31 1.12
C ALA A 42 -28.72 -11.64 0.29
N THR A 43 -29.79 -11.21 0.95
CA THR A 43 -30.95 -10.53 0.35
C THR A 43 -31.00 -9.06 0.79
N GLY A 44 -31.64 -8.21 -0.01
CA GLY A 44 -31.79 -6.77 0.30
C GLY A 44 -30.57 -5.90 -0.03
N ASN A 45 -29.49 -6.50 -0.55
CA ASN A 45 -28.32 -5.78 -1.00
C ASN A 45 -28.55 -5.08 -2.35
N GLN A 46 -27.71 -4.08 -2.65
CA GLN A 46 -27.77 -3.30 -3.89
C GLN A 46 -27.77 -4.23 -5.12
N ALA A 47 -28.71 -3.99 -6.05
CA ALA A 47 -28.75 -4.69 -7.33
C ALA A 47 -27.65 -4.18 -8.27
N ALA A 48 -27.04 -5.07 -9.05
CA ALA A 48 -26.03 -4.69 -10.04
C ALA A 48 -26.55 -3.67 -11.06
N THR A 49 -27.85 -3.76 -11.41
CA THR A 49 -28.54 -2.85 -12.32
C THR A 49 -28.64 -1.41 -11.82
N ALA A 50 -28.44 -1.16 -10.52
CA ALA A 50 -28.39 0.19 -9.96
C ALA A 50 -27.08 0.91 -10.31
N ILE A 51 -26.04 0.20 -10.76
CA ILE A 51 -24.75 0.76 -11.14
C ILE A 51 -24.77 1.04 -12.64
N THR A 52 -24.99 2.30 -13.02
CA THR A 52 -25.09 2.74 -14.42
C THR A 52 -23.82 3.42 -14.94
N THR A 53 -22.86 3.70 -14.06
CA THR A 53 -21.59 4.39 -14.36
C THR A 53 -20.43 3.82 -13.55
N ASP A 54 -19.21 4.17 -13.94
CA ASP A 54 -18.01 3.89 -13.14
C ASP A 54 -17.99 4.80 -11.89
N ASN A 55 -18.06 4.19 -10.72
CA ASN A 55 -18.01 4.86 -9.41
C ASN A 55 -16.73 4.49 -8.64
N SER A 56 -15.73 3.90 -9.31
CA SER A 56 -14.46 3.51 -8.69
C SER A 56 -13.50 4.68 -8.46
N ARG A 57 -13.80 5.86 -9.01
CA ARG A 57 -12.97 7.06 -8.94
C ARG A 57 -13.67 8.15 -8.14
N ASN A 58 -12.94 8.81 -7.25
CA ASN A 58 -13.40 10.03 -6.60
C ASN A 58 -12.85 11.24 -7.38
N ALA A 59 -13.54 11.62 -8.45
CA ALA A 59 -13.03 12.58 -9.44
C ALA A 59 -12.84 14.02 -8.92
N ASN A 60 -13.51 14.41 -7.82
CA ASN A 60 -13.62 15.82 -7.42
C ASN A 60 -13.21 16.11 -5.97
N LEU A 61 -13.16 15.12 -5.07
CA LEU A 61 -13.03 15.36 -3.63
C LEU A 61 -11.79 14.74 -3.00
N ALA A 62 -11.15 13.77 -3.66
CA ALA A 62 -9.93 13.16 -3.17
C ALA A 62 -8.75 13.57 -4.05
N PHE A 63 -7.62 13.85 -3.42
CA PHE A 63 -6.36 14.04 -4.12
C PHE A 63 -5.81 12.69 -4.61
N ASP A 64 -5.14 12.72 -5.77
CA ASP A 64 -4.38 11.57 -6.26
C ASP A 64 -3.03 11.49 -5.52
N GLY A 65 -2.77 10.33 -4.92
CA GLY A 65 -1.54 10.09 -4.16
C GLY A 65 -0.49 9.26 -4.92
N LEU A 66 0.58 8.91 -4.20
CA LEU A 66 1.65 8.06 -4.73
C LEU A 66 1.13 6.71 -5.25
N LEU A 67 0.12 6.14 -4.59
CA LEU A 67 -0.47 4.86 -4.97
C LEU A 67 -1.18 4.92 -6.34
N THR A 68 -1.95 5.98 -6.62
CA THR A 68 -2.65 6.13 -7.91
C THR A 68 -1.67 6.42 -9.03
N THR A 69 -0.60 7.17 -8.73
CA THR A 69 0.48 7.47 -9.69
C THR A 69 1.27 6.22 -10.04
N ALA A 70 1.67 5.39 -9.07
CA ALA A 70 2.44 4.18 -9.31
C ALA A 70 1.61 3.05 -9.96
N LEU A 71 0.30 2.99 -9.71
CA LEU A 71 -0.57 1.99 -10.37
C LEU A 71 -0.91 2.33 -11.81
N ASN A 72 -0.65 3.56 -12.27
CA ASN A 72 -0.83 3.92 -13.67
C ASN A 72 0.23 3.21 -14.53
N PRO A 73 -0.16 2.34 -15.48
CA PRO A 73 0.79 1.61 -16.32
C PRO A 73 1.72 2.52 -17.14
N ALA A 74 1.31 3.76 -17.43
CA ALA A 74 2.12 4.72 -18.15
C ALA A 74 3.37 5.19 -17.37
N ASN A 75 3.36 5.02 -16.04
CA ASN A 75 4.37 5.59 -15.14
C ASN A 75 5.50 4.62 -14.79
N ASN A 76 5.48 3.38 -15.31
CA ASN A 76 6.55 2.39 -15.22
C ASN A 76 7.09 2.09 -13.80
N ALA A 77 6.26 2.27 -12.76
CA ALA A 77 6.58 1.80 -11.43
C ALA A 77 6.60 0.25 -11.40
N TYR A 78 7.35 -0.35 -10.48
CA TYR A 78 7.29 -1.79 -10.30
C TYR A 78 5.95 -2.18 -9.68
N VAL A 79 5.13 -2.97 -10.37
CA VAL A 79 3.87 -3.48 -9.82
C VAL A 79 3.83 -5.00 -9.95
N LYS A 80 3.69 -5.68 -8.81
CA LYS A 80 3.52 -7.12 -8.74
C LYS A 80 2.17 -7.48 -8.14
N ASP A 81 1.36 -8.18 -8.91
CA ASP A 81 0.08 -8.74 -8.48
C ASP A 81 0.29 -10.19 -7.99
N LEU A 82 -0.17 -10.48 -6.77
CA LEU A 82 -0.10 -11.81 -6.17
C LEU A 82 -1.34 -12.67 -6.46
N ALA A 83 -2.37 -12.14 -7.13
CA ALA A 83 -3.58 -12.88 -7.47
C ALA A 83 -4.26 -13.59 -6.27
N GLY A 84 -4.21 -12.97 -5.09
CA GLY A 84 -4.73 -13.52 -3.84
C GLY A 84 -3.81 -14.53 -3.15
N ALA A 85 -2.59 -14.76 -3.66
CA ALA A 85 -1.60 -15.59 -3.00
C ALA A 85 -1.05 -14.92 -1.73
N PHE A 86 -0.65 -15.74 -0.76
CA PHE A 86 -0.04 -15.30 0.49
C PHE A 86 1.43 -14.93 0.29
N LEU A 87 1.95 -14.05 1.15
CA LEU A 87 3.39 -13.80 1.25
C LEU A 87 4.12 -15.10 1.63
N THR A 88 5.30 -15.31 1.07
CA THR A 88 6.09 -16.51 1.33
C THR A 88 7.36 -16.17 2.12
N SER A 89 7.62 -16.97 3.16
CA SER A 89 8.85 -16.83 3.96
C SER A 89 10.05 -17.30 3.13
N SER A 90 11.12 -16.52 3.10
CA SER A 90 12.38 -16.91 2.47
C SER A 90 13.16 -17.95 3.26
N SER A 91 12.69 -18.33 4.47
CA SER A 91 13.44 -19.12 5.46
C SER A 91 14.76 -18.49 5.93
N ARG A 92 14.98 -17.19 5.62
CA ARG A 92 16.17 -16.42 6.01
C ARG A 92 15.82 -15.18 6.82
N GLY A 93 14.60 -15.12 7.35
CA GLY A 93 14.09 -13.94 8.08
C GLY A 93 13.63 -12.80 7.17
N SER A 94 13.22 -13.11 5.93
CA SER A 94 12.74 -12.14 4.94
C SER A 94 11.53 -12.71 4.19
N VAL A 95 10.89 -11.89 3.35
CA VAL A 95 9.74 -12.28 2.51
C VAL A 95 10.18 -12.32 1.06
N ASN A 96 9.94 -13.44 0.38
CA ASN A 96 10.45 -13.68 -0.97
C ASN A 96 9.95 -12.64 -1.99
N GLU A 97 8.69 -12.24 -1.91
CA GLU A 97 8.11 -11.26 -2.84
C GLU A 97 8.71 -9.86 -2.64
N ILE A 98 9.03 -9.48 -1.40
CA ILE A 98 9.70 -8.23 -1.08
C ILE A 98 11.16 -8.27 -1.55
N ASP A 99 11.86 -9.40 -1.37
CA ASP A 99 13.24 -9.56 -1.86
C ASP A 99 13.34 -9.44 -3.39
N VAL A 100 12.38 -10.03 -4.11
CA VAL A 100 12.28 -9.90 -5.58
C VAL A 100 11.99 -8.46 -5.99
N MET A 101 11.10 -7.77 -5.27
CA MET A 101 10.80 -6.36 -5.50
C MET A 101 12.07 -5.49 -5.34
N LEU A 102 12.79 -5.63 -4.22
CA LEU A 102 14.02 -4.87 -3.97
C LEU A 102 15.10 -5.14 -5.02
N LYS A 103 15.27 -6.41 -5.42
CA LYS A 103 16.19 -6.77 -6.50
C LYS A 103 15.80 -6.11 -7.83
N SER A 104 14.51 -6.09 -8.17
CA SER A 104 14.04 -5.50 -9.43
C SER A 104 14.26 -3.99 -9.50
N MET A 105 14.08 -3.28 -8.38
CA MET A 105 14.36 -1.85 -8.29
C MET A 105 15.85 -1.56 -8.52
N TRP A 106 16.72 -2.38 -7.95
CA TRP A 106 18.16 -2.28 -8.19
C TRP A 106 18.54 -2.61 -9.63
N ASP A 107 18.04 -3.72 -10.18
CA ASP A 107 18.40 -4.22 -11.50
C ASP A 107 17.94 -3.26 -12.63
N ASN A 108 16.78 -2.63 -12.47
CA ASN A 108 16.20 -1.73 -13.48
C ASN A 108 16.62 -0.26 -13.31
N SER A 109 16.74 0.21 -12.07
CA SER A 109 16.88 1.65 -11.80
C SER A 109 17.95 1.99 -10.76
N ARG A 110 18.76 1.01 -10.32
CA ARG A 110 19.87 1.21 -9.37
C ARG A 110 19.46 1.99 -8.11
N LEU A 111 18.23 1.76 -7.67
CA LEU A 111 17.56 2.46 -6.58
C LEU A 111 17.22 1.49 -5.45
N SER A 112 17.12 2.02 -4.24
CA SER A 112 16.61 1.34 -3.06
C SER A 112 15.51 2.19 -2.44
N PRO A 113 14.37 1.60 -2.01
CA PRO A 113 13.35 2.35 -1.32
C PRO A 113 13.86 2.82 0.05
N THR A 114 13.40 4.00 0.48
CA THR A 114 13.72 4.60 1.77
C THR A 114 12.67 4.26 2.82
N VAL A 115 11.43 4.01 2.42
CA VAL A 115 10.33 3.64 3.31
C VAL A 115 9.36 2.67 2.63
N MET A 116 8.74 1.81 3.43
CA MET A 116 7.66 0.92 3.03
C MET A 116 6.42 1.20 3.87
N TYR A 117 5.29 1.49 3.22
CA TYR A 117 3.99 1.63 3.84
C TYR A 117 3.14 0.38 3.61
N VAL A 118 2.53 -0.09 4.69
CA VAL A 118 1.72 -1.32 4.71
C VAL A 118 0.41 -1.08 5.42
N ASN A 119 -0.59 -1.91 5.11
CA ASN A 119 -1.81 -2.04 5.91
C ASN A 119 -1.54 -2.91 7.16
N SER A 120 -2.44 -2.87 8.15
CA SER A 120 -2.34 -3.69 9.36
C SER A 120 -2.34 -5.19 9.06
N GLN A 121 -3.08 -5.61 8.04
CA GLN A 121 -3.08 -7.00 7.57
C GLN A 121 -1.67 -7.41 7.10
N GLU A 122 -1.04 -6.58 6.27
CA GLU A 122 0.27 -6.91 5.72
C GLU A 122 1.37 -6.83 6.77
N GLN A 123 1.28 -5.91 7.74
CA GLN A 123 2.18 -5.88 8.88
C GLN A 123 2.14 -7.19 9.68
N GLN A 124 0.93 -7.74 9.90
CA GLN A 124 0.76 -9.03 10.56
C GLN A 124 1.30 -10.18 9.71
N ASN A 125 1.00 -10.21 8.41
CA ASN A 125 1.49 -11.23 7.49
C ASN A 125 3.02 -11.25 7.45
N ILE A 126 3.67 -10.10 7.22
CA ILE A 126 5.13 -9.97 7.22
C ILE A 126 5.71 -10.47 8.54
N THR A 127 5.16 -10.03 9.67
CA THR A 127 5.62 -10.44 10.99
C THR A 127 5.50 -11.96 11.17
N ASN A 128 4.37 -12.55 10.79
CA ASN A 128 4.17 -14.00 10.89
C ASN A 128 5.14 -14.78 10.00
N LYS A 129 5.40 -14.35 8.76
CA LYS A 129 6.31 -15.04 7.83
C LYS A 129 7.78 -14.92 8.24
N VAL A 130 8.17 -13.80 8.85
CA VAL A 130 9.54 -13.57 9.31
C VAL A 130 9.82 -14.27 10.64
N LEU A 131 8.86 -14.27 11.58
CA LEU A 131 9.03 -14.86 12.91
C LEU A 131 8.77 -16.37 12.97
N ASN A 132 7.86 -16.90 12.14
CA ASN A 132 7.53 -18.34 12.13
C ASN A 132 8.27 -19.13 11.03
N GLY A 133 9.42 -18.65 10.56
CA GLY A 133 10.24 -19.38 9.58
C GLY A 133 10.69 -20.75 10.13
N THR A 134 10.57 -21.81 9.32
CA THR A 134 10.90 -23.20 9.67
C THR A 134 12.36 -23.40 10.12
N SER A 135 13.25 -22.50 9.72
CA SER A 135 14.65 -22.45 10.15
C SER A 135 14.82 -21.24 11.05
N GLY A 136 15.35 -21.45 12.27
CA GLY A 136 15.55 -20.39 13.27
C GLY A 136 16.21 -19.17 12.67
N SER A 137 15.40 -18.13 12.42
CA SER A 137 15.85 -16.90 11.81
C SER A 137 16.78 -16.18 12.78
N LEU A 138 17.97 -15.78 12.31
CA LEU A 138 18.91 -14.97 13.09
C LEU A 138 18.39 -13.54 13.19
N LEU A 139 17.40 -13.34 14.06
CA LEU A 139 16.79 -12.05 14.30
C LEU A 139 17.58 -11.30 15.37
N ARG A 140 18.02 -10.08 15.07
CA ARG A 140 18.51 -9.16 16.09
C ARG A 140 17.32 -8.62 16.87
N GLN A 141 17.01 -9.20 18.02
CA GLN A 141 16.05 -8.64 18.97
C GLN A 141 16.77 -7.70 19.92
N ASN A 142 16.46 -6.41 19.84
CA ASN A 142 17.01 -5.41 20.76
C ASN A 142 16.09 -5.34 21.99
N ILE A 143 16.35 -6.17 22.99
CA ILE A 143 15.55 -6.23 24.22
C ILE A 143 16.08 -5.15 25.19
N ALA A 144 15.23 -4.20 25.58
CA ALA A 144 15.58 -3.23 26.61
C ALA A 144 15.70 -3.96 27.97
N LEU A 145 16.90 -3.94 28.56
CA LEU A 145 17.20 -4.57 29.85
C LEU A 145 16.60 -3.71 30.98
N GLY A 146 15.38 -4.05 31.44
CA GLY A 146 14.71 -3.34 32.54
C GLY A 146 14.33 -4.21 33.74
N GLU A 147 14.09 -5.50 33.54
CA GLU A 147 13.65 -6.47 34.56
C GLU A 147 14.23 -7.85 34.22
N PRO A 148 15.02 -8.50 35.10
CA PRO A 148 15.51 -9.86 34.89
C PRO A 148 14.35 -10.84 34.68
N GLY A 149 14.21 -11.39 33.48
CA GLY A 149 13.22 -12.42 33.17
C GLY A 149 11.87 -11.93 32.62
N ALA A 150 11.69 -10.63 32.40
CA ALA A 150 10.48 -10.11 31.75
C ALA A 150 10.56 -10.26 30.22
N VAL A 151 9.65 -11.05 29.63
CA VAL A 151 9.47 -11.14 28.18
C VAL A 151 8.25 -10.31 27.79
N VAL A 152 8.47 -9.30 26.94
CA VAL A 152 7.39 -8.47 26.38
C VAL A 152 6.83 -9.19 25.14
N ALA A 153 5.52 -9.41 25.11
CA ALA A 153 4.83 -10.00 23.96
C ALA A 153 4.50 -8.95 22.89
N GLY A 154 4.31 -9.38 21.64
CA GLY A 154 3.89 -8.51 20.54
C GLY A 154 5.02 -7.94 19.68
N ASN A 155 6.08 -8.73 19.43
CA ASN A 155 7.15 -8.33 18.52
C ASN A 155 6.62 -8.16 17.09
N VAL A 156 6.96 -7.04 16.46
CA VAL A 156 6.67 -6.76 15.05
C VAL A 156 7.96 -6.47 14.30
N VAL A 157 7.98 -6.76 13.00
CA VAL A 157 9.12 -6.39 12.14
C VAL A 157 9.09 -4.88 11.90
N SER A 158 10.06 -4.15 12.43
CA SER A 158 10.14 -2.68 12.29
C SER A 158 10.93 -2.23 11.07
N HIS A 159 11.94 -3.00 10.66
CA HIS A 159 12.81 -2.67 9.53
C HIS A 159 13.03 -3.90 8.64
N TYR A 160 13.15 -3.64 7.34
CA TYR A 160 13.54 -4.61 6.33
C TYR A 160 14.96 -4.32 5.88
N TYR A 161 15.83 -5.33 5.85
CA TYR A 161 17.20 -5.14 5.37
C TYR A 161 17.26 -5.38 3.86
N ASN A 162 17.64 -4.35 3.11
CA ASN A 162 17.91 -4.46 1.68
C ASN A 162 19.42 -4.64 1.44
N PRO A 163 19.89 -5.79 0.94
CA PRO A 163 21.30 -5.99 0.60
C PRO A 163 21.72 -5.27 -0.70
N PHE A 164 20.76 -4.82 -1.52
CA PHE A 164 20.99 -4.25 -2.85
C PHE A 164 21.14 -2.73 -2.81
N ALA A 165 22.14 -2.23 -2.10
CA ALA A 165 22.46 -0.80 -2.06
C ALA A 165 23.97 -0.57 -2.28
N LEU A 166 24.31 0.65 -2.74
CA LEU A 166 25.67 0.99 -3.16
C LEU A 166 26.71 0.83 -2.03
N ASP A 167 26.32 1.05 -0.78
CA ASP A 167 27.19 1.06 0.40
C ASP A 167 27.09 -0.22 1.28
N GLY A 168 26.70 -1.35 0.71
CA GLY A 168 26.70 -2.65 1.41
C GLY A 168 25.40 -3.02 2.11
N GLY A 169 24.31 -2.31 1.82
CA GLY A 169 22.95 -2.59 2.25
C GLY A 169 22.36 -1.51 3.15
N VAL A 170 21.03 -1.35 3.10
CA VAL A 170 20.29 -0.32 3.83
C VAL A 170 19.11 -0.91 4.59
N MET A 171 18.80 -0.33 5.75
CA MET A 171 17.60 -0.68 6.51
C MET A 171 16.44 0.22 6.08
N ILE A 172 15.32 -0.40 5.78
CA ILE A 172 14.10 0.25 5.30
C ILE A 172 13.05 0.15 6.40
N PRO A 173 12.59 1.25 7.00
CA PRO A 173 11.48 1.22 7.94
C PRO A 173 10.19 0.73 7.28
N ILE A 174 9.48 -0.16 7.98
CA ILE A 174 8.13 -0.60 7.63
C ILE A 174 7.15 0.17 8.52
N LEU A 175 6.31 0.99 7.91
CA LEU A 175 5.38 1.87 8.60
C LEU A 175 3.94 1.47 8.25
N LEU A 176 3.09 1.42 9.28
CA LEU A 176 1.65 1.26 9.10
C LEU A 176 1.05 2.58 8.62
N HIS A 177 0.29 2.56 7.53
CA HIS A 177 -0.42 3.74 7.01
C HIS A 177 -1.93 3.49 6.93
N PRO A 178 -2.78 4.38 7.46
CA PRO A 178 -4.23 4.16 7.52
C PRO A 178 -4.90 4.06 6.15
N ASP A 179 -4.44 4.85 5.17
CA ASP A 179 -5.06 4.90 3.82
C ASP A 179 -4.53 3.84 2.84
N VAL A 180 -3.56 3.00 3.24
CA VAL A 180 -3.10 1.89 2.39
C VAL A 180 -4.11 0.74 2.53
N PRO A 181 -4.75 0.30 1.43
CA PRO A 181 -5.75 -0.76 1.51
C PRO A 181 -5.10 -2.10 1.86
N ALA A 182 -5.89 -2.98 2.50
CA ALA A 182 -5.45 -4.35 2.77
C ALA A 182 -5.10 -5.09 1.47
N GLY A 183 -4.08 -5.96 1.49
CA GLY A 183 -3.58 -6.60 0.29
C GLY A 183 -2.64 -5.73 -0.55
N CYS A 184 -2.22 -4.55 -0.06
CA CYS A 184 -1.32 -3.64 -0.73
C CYS A 184 -0.11 -3.27 0.15
N ILE A 185 1.07 -3.22 -0.48
CA ILE A 185 2.33 -2.72 0.08
C ILE A 185 2.89 -1.73 -0.93
N ILE A 186 3.23 -0.52 -0.48
CA ILE A 186 3.89 0.48 -1.31
C ILE A 186 5.27 0.81 -0.72
N ALA A 187 6.29 0.80 -1.54
CA ALA A 187 7.62 1.27 -1.16
C ALA A 187 8.14 2.25 -2.20
N TRP A 188 8.81 3.30 -1.76
CA TRP A 188 9.36 4.33 -2.63
C TRP A 188 10.68 4.86 -2.07
N ALA A 189 11.47 5.48 -2.94
CA ALA A 189 12.68 6.18 -2.55
C ALA A 189 12.40 7.69 -2.49
N ASP A 190 12.73 8.37 -1.39
CA ASP A 190 12.50 9.82 -1.26
C ASP A 190 13.42 10.62 -2.19
N ASN A 191 14.66 10.17 -2.31
CA ASN A 191 15.72 10.86 -3.04
C ASN A 191 16.34 9.97 -4.10
N LEU A 192 16.65 10.57 -5.24
CA LEU A 192 17.39 9.92 -6.31
C LEU A 192 18.91 9.93 -6.01
N PRO A 193 19.62 8.81 -6.23
CA PRO A 193 21.07 8.69 -6.12
C PRO A 193 21.80 9.70 -7.00
N ALA A 194 23.04 10.01 -6.63
CA ALA A 194 23.89 10.98 -7.32
C ALA A 194 24.01 10.75 -8.84
N GLN A 195 23.91 9.51 -9.30
CA GLN A 195 23.96 9.15 -10.72
C GLN A 195 22.77 9.70 -11.53
N TYR A 196 21.65 10.02 -10.88
CA TYR A 196 20.45 10.61 -11.47
C TYR A 196 20.35 12.13 -11.25
N GLN A 197 21.22 12.72 -10.41
CA GLN A 197 21.18 14.13 -10.03
C GLN A 197 21.67 15.10 -11.13
N SER A 198 22.05 14.60 -12.30
CA SER A 198 22.48 15.45 -13.43
C SER A 198 21.34 16.27 -14.07
N ASN A 199 20.11 16.13 -13.58
CA ASN A 199 18.88 16.75 -14.10
C ASN A 199 18.18 17.73 -13.13
N GLU A 200 18.90 18.25 -12.12
CA GLU A 200 18.45 19.31 -11.19
C GLU A 200 17.24 19.00 -10.28
N VAL A 201 16.67 17.78 -10.31
CA VAL A 201 15.58 17.35 -9.42
C VAL A 201 16.04 16.17 -8.56
N PRO A 202 16.48 16.40 -7.31
CA PRO A 202 16.93 15.33 -6.41
C PRO A 202 15.77 14.53 -5.79
N ASN A 203 14.59 15.13 -5.68
CA ASN A 203 13.43 14.54 -5.00
C ASN A 203 12.58 13.70 -5.98
N VAL A 204 12.11 12.54 -5.54
CA VAL A 204 11.24 11.67 -6.36
C VAL A 204 9.83 12.25 -6.48
N CYS A 205 9.32 12.82 -5.40
CA CYS A 205 8.10 13.61 -5.39
C CYS A 205 8.23 14.77 -4.41
N GLU A 206 7.46 15.83 -4.64
CA GLU A 206 7.37 16.96 -3.72
C GLU A 206 5.96 17.55 -3.69
N MET A 207 5.60 18.14 -2.55
CA MET A 207 4.35 18.87 -2.40
C MET A 207 4.58 20.33 -2.76
N HIS A 208 3.88 20.80 -3.80
CA HIS A 208 3.81 22.21 -4.17
C HIS A 208 2.65 22.84 -3.43
N VAL A 209 2.97 23.58 -2.37
CA VAL A 209 1.99 24.24 -1.52
C VAL A 209 1.93 25.72 -1.89
N ARG A 210 0.75 26.19 -2.31
CA ARG A 210 0.52 27.62 -2.50
C ARG A 210 0.28 28.31 -1.16
N GLN A 211 -0.56 27.68 -0.32
CA GLN A 211 -0.85 28.17 1.01
C GLN A 211 -1.20 27.00 1.93
N ASP A 212 -0.36 26.83 2.95
CA ASP A 212 -0.54 25.80 3.97
C ASP A 212 -1.60 26.25 4.99
N TRP A 213 -2.33 25.28 5.57
CA TRP A 213 -3.47 25.41 6.50
C TRP A 213 -3.86 26.85 6.84
N GLN A 214 -4.71 27.45 6.01
CA GLN A 214 -5.22 28.80 6.24
C GLN A 214 -6.62 28.79 6.84
N GLU A 215 -6.81 29.63 7.85
CA GLU A 215 -8.13 29.89 8.42
C GLU A 215 -8.72 31.13 7.75
N ILE A 216 -9.98 30.99 7.31
CA ILE A 216 -10.75 32.11 6.79
C ILE A 216 -12.00 32.27 7.66
N GLU A 217 -12.11 33.44 8.28
CA GLU A 217 -13.28 33.85 9.03
C GLU A 217 -14.25 34.61 8.13
N TRP A 218 -15.52 34.20 8.12
CA TRP A 218 -16.56 34.91 7.40
C TRP A 218 -17.21 36.01 8.23
N PRO A 219 -17.63 37.13 7.60
CA PRO A 219 -18.28 38.21 8.31
C PRO A 219 -19.52 37.72 9.06
N LEU A 220 -19.72 38.23 10.27
CA LEU A 220 -20.79 37.80 11.17
C LEU A 220 -22.18 38.17 10.61
N VAL A 221 -22.92 37.20 10.08
CA VAL A 221 -24.31 37.39 9.59
C VAL A 221 -25.36 36.98 10.64
N THR A 222 -24.99 36.10 11.58
CA THR A 222 -25.87 35.64 12.68
C THR A 222 -25.09 35.55 13.99
N ARG A 223 -25.69 35.17 15.12
CA ARG A 223 -24.98 35.00 16.41
C ARG A 223 -24.11 33.74 16.46
N SER A 224 -23.50 33.36 15.33
CA SER A 224 -22.53 32.28 15.20
C SER A 224 -21.39 32.71 14.29
N TYR A 225 -20.18 32.26 14.62
CA TYR A 225 -18.97 32.47 13.82
C TYR A 225 -18.81 31.32 12.84
N GLN A 226 -18.72 31.63 11.55
CA GLN A 226 -18.39 30.66 10.51
C GLN A 226 -16.91 30.78 10.19
N HIS A 227 -16.17 29.70 10.39
CA HIS A 227 -14.77 29.56 9.99
C HIS A 227 -14.64 28.41 9.01
N GLY A 228 -13.71 28.55 8.07
CA GLY A 228 -13.29 27.48 7.17
C GLY A 228 -11.78 27.35 7.23
N THR A 229 -11.30 26.12 7.32
CA THR A 229 -9.88 25.81 7.18
C THR A 229 -9.65 25.24 5.78
N TYR A 230 -8.77 25.87 5.01
CA TYR A 230 -8.47 25.49 3.63
C TYR A 230 -6.99 25.20 3.46
N VAL A 231 -6.67 24.30 2.53
CA VAL A 231 -5.31 24.00 2.09
C VAL A 231 -5.29 24.00 0.57
N GLU A 232 -4.26 24.62 -0.01
CA GLU A 232 -4.05 24.63 -1.46
C GLU A 232 -2.68 24.02 -1.77
N GLU A 233 -2.66 22.72 -2.03
CA GLU A 233 -1.46 21.94 -2.31
C GLU A 233 -1.65 20.95 -3.47
N THR A 234 -0.56 20.63 -4.17
CA THR A 234 -0.55 19.61 -5.22
C THR A 234 0.70 18.74 -5.14
N LEU A 235 0.53 17.44 -5.35
CA LEU A 235 1.63 16.48 -5.38
C LEU A 235 2.25 16.45 -6.78
N ALA A 236 3.53 16.81 -6.87
CA ALA A 236 4.32 16.64 -8.09
C ALA A 236 5.18 15.37 -7.97
N VAL A 237 5.00 14.43 -8.90
CA VAL A 237 5.81 13.21 -8.98
C VAL A 237 6.69 13.25 -10.21
N TYR A 238 8.01 13.28 -10.02
CA TYR A 238 8.99 13.39 -11.10
C TYR A 238 9.56 12.04 -11.55
N ALA A 239 9.72 11.11 -10.60
CA ALA A 239 10.37 9.83 -10.85
C ALA A 239 9.49 8.64 -10.40
N PRO A 240 8.35 8.39 -11.06
CA PRO A 240 7.45 7.32 -10.65
C PRO A 240 8.06 5.90 -10.72
N PHE A 241 9.10 5.70 -11.54
CA PHE A 241 9.85 4.44 -11.60
C PHE A 241 10.58 4.10 -10.29
N ALA A 242 10.78 5.07 -9.39
CA ALA A 242 11.35 4.86 -8.06
C ALA A 242 10.32 4.33 -7.04
N MET A 243 9.09 4.04 -7.48
CA MET A 243 8.02 3.47 -6.68
C MET A 243 7.83 1.99 -7.00
N SER A 244 7.38 1.24 -6.00
CA SER A 244 7.09 -0.18 -6.10
C SER A 244 5.85 -0.55 -5.31
N ILE A 245 5.04 -1.45 -5.88
CA ILE A 245 3.78 -1.91 -5.29
C ILE A 245 3.70 -3.43 -5.38
N LEU A 246 3.39 -4.05 -4.25
CA LEU A 246 2.83 -5.41 -4.20
C LEU A 246 1.34 -5.28 -3.93
N LYS A 247 0.51 -5.89 -4.76
CA LYS A 247 -0.95 -5.80 -4.66
C LYS A 247 -1.59 -7.18 -4.67
N ASN A 248 -2.86 -7.21 -4.26
CA ASN A 248 -3.67 -8.41 -4.25
C ASN A 248 -3.04 -9.52 -3.40
N VAL A 249 -2.42 -9.13 -2.29
CA VAL A 249 -1.85 -10.04 -1.30
C VAL A 249 -2.98 -10.68 -0.51
N GLY A 250 -3.02 -12.02 -0.48
CA GLY A 250 -3.95 -12.76 0.34
C GLY A 250 -3.62 -12.64 1.82
N ASN A 251 -4.63 -12.70 2.68
CA ASN A 251 -4.46 -12.73 4.12
C ASN A 251 -4.02 -14.14 4.58
N GLY A 252 -2.75 -14.33 4.98
CA GLY A 252 -2.25 -15.62 5.47
C GLY A 252 -0.75 -15.77 5.60
#